data_AF-A0A9D5VDJ2-F1
#
_entry.id   AF-A0A9D5VDJ2-F1
#
_cell.length_a   1.000
_cell.length_b   1.000
_cell.length_c   1.000
_cell.angle_alpha   90.00
_cell.angle_beta   90.00
_cell.angle_gamma   90.00
#
_symmetry.space_group_name_H-M   'P 1'
#
loop_
_entity.id
_entity.type
_entity.pdbx_description
1 polymer ?
#
loop_
_entity_poly.entity_id
_entity_poly.type
_entity_poly.pdbx_seq_one_letter_code
_entity_poly.pdbx_strand_id
1 'polypeptide(L)'
;VAGALAAREDDAGLWEDRFFEAMTDFKFLPAGRIVAGAGVERNVTLFNCFVMGDIPDSMDGIFESLKEAALTMQQGGGIGYDFSTLRPKGARVKKIGADASGPLSFMDVWDAMCRTIMSAGSRRGAMMGVIRCDHPDIEAFIEAKQEAGR
;
A
#
# COMPACT_ATOMS: atom_id res chain seq x y z
N VAL A 1 -8.08 16.51 16.13
CA VAL A 1 -7.49 16.74 14.79
C VAL A 1 -6.82 18.10 14.70
N ALA A 2 -7.54 19.22 14.76
CA ALA A 2 -6.98 20.58 14.62
C ALA A 2 -5.76 20.83 15.53
N GLY A 3 -5.92 20.75 16.85
CA GLY A 3 -4.80 20.93 17.78
C GLY A 3 -3.65 19.92 17.59
N ALA A 4 -3.95 18.67 17.24
CA ALA A 4 -2.93 17.66 16.99
C ALA A 4 -2.06 17.96 15.76
N LEU A 5 -2.65 18.55 14.72
CA LEU A 5 -1.91 18.99 13.53
C LEU A 5 -1.17 20.31 13.80
N ALA A 6 -1.83 21.26 14.47
CA ALA A 6 -1.27 22.57 14.80
C ALA A 6 -0.06 22.49 15.74
N ALA A 7 0.05 21.44 16.56
CA ALA A 7 1.22 21.18 17.42
C ALA A 7 2.56 21.02 16.67
N ARG A 8 2.54 20.95 15.33
CA ARG A 8 3.75 20.91 14.48
C ARG A 8 4.09 22.25 13.83
N GLU A 9 3.26 23.25 14.03
CA GLU A 9 3.46 24.61 13.54
C GLU A 9 4.19 25.47 14.58
N ASP A 10 4.86 26.53 14.12
CA ASP A 10 5.60 27.45 15.00
C ASP A 10 4.68 28.20 15.99
N ASP A 11 3.47 28.55 15.55
CA ASP A 11 2.41 29.15 16.38
C ASP A 11 1.19 28.23 16.43
N ALA A 12 1.25 27.24 17.32
CA ALA A 12 0.22 26.23 17.44
C ALA A 12 -1.17 26.80 17.79
N GLY A 13 -1.24 27.87 18.59
CA GLY A 13 -2.52 28.49 18.98
C GLY A 13 -3.21 29.15 17.79
N LEU A 14 -2.46 29.94 17.01
CA LEU A 14 -2.99 30.55 15.78
C LEU A 14 -3.49 29.51 14.78
N TRP A 15 -2.74 28.43 14.58
CA TRP A 15 -3.07 27.41 13.58
C TRP A 15 -4.15 26.45 14.03
N GLU A 16 -4.28 26.18 15.33
CA GLU A 16 -5.39 25.36 15.85
C GLU A 16 -6.74 25.99 15.51
N ASP A 17 -6.91 27.29 15.79
CA ASP A 17 -8.14 28.02 15.47
C ASP A 17 -8.42 28.01 13.96
N ARG A 18 -7.41 28.25 13.13
CA ARG A 18 -7.55 28.26 11.67
C ARG A 18 -7.89 26.89 11.10
N PHE A 19 -7.24 25.83 11.58
CA PHE A 19 -7.55 24.46 11.14
C PHE A 19 -8.95 24.05 11.59
N PHE A 20 -9.36 24.42 12.81
CA PHE A 20 -10.70 24.15 13.30
C PHE A 20 -11.76 24.89 12.49
N GLU A 21 -11.58 26.18 12.21
CA GLU A 21 -12.49 26.97 11.38
C GLU A 21 -12.60 26.42 9.96
N ALA A 22 -11.47 26.01 9.36
CA ALA A 22 -11.44 25.41 8.04
C ALA A 22 -12.20 24.08 7.97
N MET A 23 -12.23 23.29 9.05
CA MET A 23 -12.96 22.02 9.11
C MET A 23 -14.43 22.17 9.54
N THR A 24 -14.78 23.29 10.18
CA THR A 24 -16.16 23.59 10.60
C THR A 24 -17.08 23.70 9.38
N ASP A 25 -18.32 23.22 9.53
CA ASP A 25 -19.33 23.18 8.47
C ASP A 25 -18.90 22.44 7.19
N PHE A 26 -17.96 21.50 7.31
CA PHE A 26 -17.44 20.72 6.20
C PHE A 26 -16.83 21.55 5.05
N LYS A 27 -16.40 22.79 5.33
CA LYS A 27 -15.68 23.64 4.35
C LYS A 27 -14.44 22.93 3.82
N PHE A 28 -13.77 22.17 4.68
CA PHE A 28 -12.71 21.24 4.33
C PHE A 28 -12.84 19.95 5.14
N LEU A 29 -12.72 18.80 4.47
CA LEU A 29 -12.70 17.49 5.11
C LEU A 29 -11.33 16.84 4.84
N PRO A 30 -10.46 16.70 5.86
CA PRO A 30 -9.22 15.98 5.71
C PRO A 30 -9.48 14.52 5.32
N ALA A 31 -8.50 13.90 4.69
CA ALA A 31 -8.61 12.50 4.35
C ALA A 31 -8.79 11.62 5.59
N GLY A 32 -9.47 10.49 5.43
CA GLY A 32 -9.93 9.66 6.55
C GLY A 32 -8.84 9.20 7.52
N ARG A 33 -7.59 8.98 7.05
CA ARG A 33 -6.46 8.64 7.94
C ARG A 33 -6.02 9.80 8.83
N ILE A 34 -6.09 11.04 8.35
CA ILE A 34 -5.83 12.22 9.16
C ILE A 34 -6.89 12.33 10.26
N VAL A 35 -8.17 12.20 9.90
CA VAL A 35 -9.27 12.27 10.86
C VAL A 35 -9.20 11.16 11.91
N ALA A 36 -8.87 9.94 11.50
CA ALA A 36 -8.82 8.77 12.39
C ALA A 36 -7.53 8.68 13.23
N GLY A 37 -6.43 9.28 12.76
CA GLY A 37 -5.10 9.11 13.36
C GLY A 37 -4.52 10.36 14.04
N ALA A 38 -4.98 11.57 13.70
CA ALA A 38 -4.37 12.78 14.28
C ALA A 38 -4.74 12.92 15.76
N GLY A 39 -3.73 12.82 16.63
CA GLY A 39 -3.86 12.98 18.08
C GLY A 39 -4.21 11.69 18.84
N VAL A 40 -4.16 10.52 18.18
CA VAL A 40 -4.31 9.23 18.87
C VAL A 40 -2.95 8.72 19.33
N GLU A 41 -2.92 7.94 20.42
CA GLU A 41 -1.68 7.34 20.95
C GLU A 41 -1.17 6.13 20.15
N ARG A 42 -1.96 5.66 19.17
CA ARG A 42 -1.59 4.51 18.32
C ARG A 42 -0.54 4.92 17.29
N ASN A 43 0.42 4.03 17.04
CA ASN A 43 1.39 4.20 15.97
C ASN A 43 0.75 3.88 14.59
N VAL A 44 0.09 4.88 14.01
CA VAL A 44 -0.57 4.80 12.70
C VAL A 44 -0.07 5.91 11.79
N THR A 45 -0.11 5.68 10.48
CA THR A 45 0.23 6.71 9.50
C THR A 45 -0.96 7.63 9.23
N LEU A 46 -0.68 8.91 9.01
CA LEU A 46 -1.67 9.89 8.55
C LEU A 46 -1.79 9.92 7.02
N PHE A 47 -0.87 9.27 6.30
CA PHE A 47 -0.92 9.15 4.84
C PHE A 47 -1.85 8.01 4.43
N ASN A 48 -2.63 8.21 3.37
CA ASN A 48 -3.55 7.18 2.87
C ASN A 48 -2.90 6.28 1.82
N CYS A 49 -2.09 6.87 0.93
CA CYS A 49 -1.66 6.24 -0.31
C CYS A 49 -0.13 6.17 -0.36
N PHE A 50 0.39 4.97 -0.61
CA PHE A 50 1.80 4.69 -0.77
C PHE A 50 2.00 4.04 -2.13
N VAL A 51 2.86 4.63 -2.95
CA VAL A 51 3.38 3.99 -4.17
C VAL A 51 4.77 3.51 -3.82
N MET A 52 4.95 2.21 -3.87
CA MET A 52 6.21 1.57 -3.50
C MET A 52 7.14 1.54 -4.71
N GLY A 53 8.44 1.37 -4.45
CA GLY A 53 9.45 1.32 -5.50
C GLY A 53 9.39 0.04 -6.33
N ASP A 54 10.33 -0.06 -7.27
CA ASP A 54 10.53 -1.24 -8.10
C ASP A 54 10.77 -2.49 -7.25
N ILE A 55 10.13 -3.60 -7.61
CA ILE A 55 10.38 -4.90 -6.96
C ILE A 55 11.64 -5.50 -7.61
N PRO A 56 12.75 -5.69 -6.89
CA PRO A 56 13.93 -6.30 -7.47
C PRO A 56 13.64 -7.78 -7.81
N ASP A 57 13.91 -8.19 -9.05
CA ASP A 57 13.63 -9.53 -9.59
C ASP A 57 14.58 -10.62 -9.03
N SER A 58 14.48 -10.82 -7.72
CA SER A 58 15.23 -11.75 -6.88
C SER A 58 14.38 -12.12 -5.66
N MET A 59 14.61 -13.28 -5.06
CA MET A 59 13.86 -13.69 -3.87
C MET A 59 14.01 -12.69 -2.72
N ASP A 60 15.24 -12.25 -2.42
CA ASP A 60 15.48 -11.29 -1.34
C ASP A 60 14.74 -9.96 -1.60
N GLY A 61 14.79 -9.45 -2.83
CA GLY A 61 14.09 -8.24 -3.22
C GLY A 61 12.58 -8.34 -3.14
N ILE A 62 12.00 -9.46 -3.59
CA ILE A 62 10.57 -9.73 -3.52
C ILE A 62 10.11 -9.76 -2.05
N PHE A 63 10.80 -10.51 -1.19
CA PHE A 63 10.36 -10.66 0.19
C PHE A 63 10.65 -9.44 1.07
N GLU A 64 11.68 -8.65 0.78
CA GLU A 64 11.85 -7.35 1.44
C GLU A 64 10.75 -6.36 1.03
N SER A 65 10.40 -6.32 -0.26
CA SER A 65 9.27 -5.48 -0.75
C SER A 65 7.94 -5.90 -0.10
N LEU A 66 7.71 -7.20 0.06
CA LEU A 66 6.53 -7.73 0.76
C LEU A 66 6.52 -7.30 2.24
N LYS A 67 7.66 -7.35 2.92
CA LYS A 67 7.79 -6.92 4.31
C LYS A 67 7.53 -5.42 4.47
N GLU A 68 8.06 -4.59 3.58
CA GLU A 68 7.77 -3.14 3.57
C GLU A 68 6.28 -2.87 3.36
N ALA A 69 5.63 -3.63 2.48
CA ALA A 69 4.19 -3.58 2.27
C ALA A 69 3.44 -3.94 3.57
N ALA A 70 3.81 -5.03 4.22
CA ALA A 70 3.19 -5.49 5.47
C ALA A 70 3.25 -4.43 6.57
N LEU A 71 4.42 -3.81 6.78
CA LEU A 71 4.63 -2.79 7.81
C LEU A 71 3.83 -1.51 7.51
N THR A 72 3.83 -1.08 6.25
CA THR A 72 3.05 0.09 5.81
C THR A 72 1.55 -0.14 6.02
N MET A 73 1.07 -1.34 5.68
CA MET A 73 -0.33 -1.73 5.83
C MET A 73 -0.73 -1.78 7.30
N GLN A 74 0.12 -2.36 8.16
CA GLN A 74 -0.07 -2.43 9.61
C GLN A 74 -0.33 -1.03 10.19
N GLN A 75 0.42 -0.03 9.73
CA GLN A 75 0.26 1.36 10.17
C GLN A 75 -1.00 2.05 9.59
N GLY A 76 -1.65 1.49 8.57
CA GLY A 76 -2.85 2.07 7.97
C GLY A 76 -2.72 2.43 6.49
N GLY A 77 -1.55 2.32 5.88
CA GLY A 77 -1.35 2.71 4.49
C GLY A 77 -2.07 1.80 3.50
N GLY A 78 -2.65 2.37 2.45
CA GLY A 78 -3.00 1.67 1.23
C GLY A 78 -1.80 1.66 0.28
N ILE A 79 -1.53 0.52 -0.36
CA ILE A 79 -0.24 0.26 -1.01
C ILE A 79 -0.43 0.02 -2.50
N GLY A 80 0.46 0.58 -3.33
CA GLY A 80 0.53 0.32 -4.76
C GLY A 80 1.91 -0.21 -5.15
N TYR A 81 1.95 -1.25 -5.98
CA TYR A 81 3.18 -1.79 -6.58
C TYR A 81 3.03 -1.95 -8.09
N ASP A 82 4.13 -1.69 -8.80
CA ASP A 82 4.33 -2.15 -10.17
C ASP A 82 5.08 -3.49 -10.16
N PHE A 83 4.44 -4.54 -10.68
CA PHE A 83 5.01 -5.89 -10.74
C PHE A 83 5.74 -6.17 -12.06
N SER A 84 5.84 -5.19 -12.96
CA SER A 84 6.44 -5.35 -14.29
C SER A 84 7.93 -5.66 -14.30
N THR A 85 8.62 -5.41 -13.18
CA THR A 85 10.04 -5.72 -13.02
C THR A 85 10.30 -7.20 -12.81
N LEU A 86 9.30 -7.97 -12.39
CA LEU A 86 9.41 -9.41 -12.20
C LEU A 86 9.41 -10.11 -13.54
N ARG A 87 10.31 -11.09 -13.71
CA ARG A 87 10.37 -11.88 -14.95
C ARG A 87 9.06 -12.64 -15.18
N PRO A 88 8.69 -12.88 -16.45
CA PRO A 88 7.44 -13.54 -16.77
C PRO A 88 7.44 -15.01 -16.37
N LYS A 89 6.25 -15.58 -16.28
CA LYS A 89 6.07 -17.02 -16.05
C LYS A 89 6.79 -17.83 -17.12
N GLY A 90 7.48 -18.89 -16.71
CA GLY A 90 8.25 -19.73 -17.63
C GLY A 90 9.66 -19.21 -17.92
N ALA A 91 10.02 -17.99 -17.49
CA ALA A 91 11.38 -17.48 -17.68
C ALA A 91 12.41 -18.33 -16.91
N ARG A 92 13.53 -18.64 -17.55
CA ARG A 92 14.55 -19.53 -16.98
C ARG A 92 15.26 -18.90 -15.77
N VAL A 93 15.25 -19.58 -14.63
CA VAL A 93 16.00 -19.21 -13.42
C VAL A 93 17.37 -19.89 -13.44
N LYS A 94 18.38 -19.18 -13.97
CA LYS A 94 19.73 -19.72 -14.22
C LYS A 94 20.38 -20.44 -13.03
N LYS A 95 20.20 -19.94 -11.80
CA LYS A 95 20.85 -20.50 -10.60
C LYS A 95 20.26 -21.83 -10.12
N ILE A 96 18.98 -22.09 -10.41
CA ILE A 96 18.23 -23.25 -9.86
C ILE A 96 17.81 -24.22 -10.97
N GLY A 97 17.90 -23.82 -12.25
CA GLY A 97 17.52 -24.66 -13.38
C GLY A 97 16.02 -24.93 -13.47
N ALA A 98 15.21 -24.09 -12.82
CA ALA A 98 13.76 -24.13 -12.83
C ALA A 98 13.19 -22.94 -13.62
N ASP A 99 11.89 -23.00 -13.86
CA ASP A 99 11.14 -21.95 -14.54
C ASP A 99 10.50 -21.01 -13.50
N ALA A 100 10.43 -19.72 -13.81
CA ALA A 100 9.87 -18.72 -12.93
C ALA A 100 8.34 -18.86 -12.82
N SER A 101 7.80 -18.60 -11.63
CA SER A 101 6.35 -18.58 -11.38
C SER A 101 5.63 -17.41 -12.03
N GLY A 102 6.36 -16.31 -12.30
CA GLY A 102 5.81 -15.06 -12.84
C GLY A 102 5.21 -14.12 -11.79
N PRO A 103 4.91 -12.86 -12.16
CA PRO A 103 4.40 -11.83 -11.26
C PRO A 103 3.08 -12.19 -10.58
N LEU A 104 2.13 -12.79 -11.30
CA LEU A 104 0.80 -13.12 -10.72
C LEU A 104 0.90 -14.08 -9.54
N SER A 105 1.80 -15.08 -9.62
CA SER A 105 2.01 -16.00 -8.50
C SER A 105 2.57 -15.30 -7.26
N PHE A 106 3.35 -14.22 -7.44
CA PHE A 106 3.80 -13.40 -6.31
C PHE A 106 2.71 -12.43 -5.84
N MET A 107 1.84 -11.94 -6.73
CA MET A 107 0.66 -11.15 -6.32
C MET A 107 -0.23 -11.93 -5.35
N ASP A 108 -0.36 -13.26 -5.51
CA ASP A 108 -1.08 -14.12 -4.55
C ASP A 108 -0.47 -14.07 -3.14
N VAL A 109 0.85 -13.90 -3.04
CA VAL A 109 1.55 -13.76 -1.75
C VAL A 109 1.20 -12.42 -1.10
N TRP A 110 1.14 -11.34 -1.87
CA TRP A 110 0.67 -10.04 -1.37
C TRP A 110 -0.80 -10.08 -0.96
N ASP A 111 -1.65 -10.75 -1.74
CA ASP A 111 -3.06 -10.88 -1.42
C ASP A 111 -3.27 -11.70 -0.13
N ALA A 112 -2.51 -12.78 0.06
CA ALA A 112 -2.49 -13.51 1.31
C ALA A 112 -2.05 -12.64 2.49
N MET A 113 -0.99 -11.85 2.34
CA MET A 113 -0.56 -10.87 3.34
C MET A 113 -1.69 -9.86 3.65
N CYS A 114 -2.38 -9.34 2.64
CA CYS A 114 -3.48 -8.37 2.81
C CYS A 114 -4.68 -8.96 3.56
N ARG A 115 -4.94 -10.27 3.42
CA ARG A 115 -5.96 -10.97 4.22
C ARG A 115 -5.57 -11.14 5.67
N THR A 116 -4.27 -11.31 5.95
CA THR A 116 -3.77 -11.55 7.30
C THR A 116 -3.65 -10.27 8.12
N ILE A 117 -3.26 -9.16 7.50
CA ILE A 117 -2.96 -7.91 8.21
C ILE A 117 -4.20 -7.00 8.29
N MET A 118 -4.62 -6.70 9.53
CA MET A 118 -5.63 -5.68 9.80
C MET A 118 -5.00 -4.29 9.79
N SER A 119 -5.36 -3.49 8.79
CA SER A 119 -4.85 -2.13 8.59
C SER A 119 -5.26 -1.19 9.73
N ALA A 120 -4.26 -0.64 10.43
CA ALA A 120 -4.43 0.16 11.66
C ALA A 120 -5.32 -0.52 12.72
N GLY A 121 -5.37 -1.87 12.71
CA GLY A 121 -6.15 -2.67 13.65
C GLY A 121 -7.68 -2.62 13.51
N SER A 122 -8.22 -1.97 12.46
CA SER A 122 -9.68 -1.80 12.33
C SER A 122 -10.23 -1.90 10.91
N ARG A 123 -9.39 -1.84 9.87
CA ARG A 123 -9.82 -1.90 8.47
C ARG A 123 -9.13 -3.04 7.74
N ARG A 124 -9.76 -3.55 6.68
CA ARG A 124 -9.12 -4.48 5.75
C ARG A 124 -7.97 -3.78 5.02
N GLY A 125 -6.90 -4.52 4.73
CA GLY A 125 -5.85 -4.06 3.83
C GLY A 125 -6.38 -3.70 2.44
N ALA A 126 -5.82 -2.67 1.83
CA ALA A 126 -6.10 -2.30 0.46
C ALA A 126 -4.78 -2.23 -0.32
N MET A 127 -4.77 -2.85 -1.50
CA MET A 127 -3.62 -2.85 -2.39
C MET A 127 -4.02 -2.63 -3.85
N MET A 128 -3.14 -1.96 -4.58
CA MET A 128 -3.16 -1.85 -6.04
C MET A 128 -1.94 -2.60 -6.58
N GLY A 129 -2.15 -3.48 -7.55
CA GLY A 129 -1.09 -4.06 -8.35
C GLY A 129 -1.26 -3.60 -9.79
N VAL A 130 -0.17 -3.15 -10.42
CA VAL A 130 -0.15 -2.84 -11.85
C VAL A 130 0.89 -3.68 -12.57
N ILE A 131 0.70 -3.82 -13.86
CA ILE A 131 1.68 -4.39 -14.78
C ILE A 131 1.64 -3.61 -16.09
N ARG A 132 2.77 -3.46 -16.77
CA ARG A 132 2.86 -2.81 -18.07
C ARG A 132 2.09 -3.60 -19.11
N CYS A 133 1.46 -2.89 -20.04
CA CYS A 133 0.68 -3.50 -21.12
C CYS A 133 1.53 -4.32 -22.12
N ASP A 134 2.85 -4.14 -22.12
CA ASP A 134 3.79 -4.91 -22.94
C ASP A 134 4.47 -6.05 -22.17
N HIS A 135 4.10 -6.28 -20.90
CA HIS A 135 4.62 -7.40 -20.13
C HIS A 135 4.09 -8.73 -20.70
N PRO A 136 4.91 -9.78 -20.86
CA PRO A 136 4.46 -11.04 -21.48
C PRO A 136 3.27 -11.72 -20.78
N ASP A 137 3.10 -11.49 -19.47
CA ASP A 137 1.97 -12.00 -18.68
C ASP A 137 0.75 -11.06 -18.64
N ILE A 138 0.66 -10.04 -19.51
CA ILE A 138 -0.42 -9.04 -19.48
C ILE A 138 -1.82 -9.66 -19.68
N GLU A 139 -1.96 -10.61 -20.61
CA GLU A 139 -3.25 -11.26 -20.88
C GLU A 139 -3.73 -12.01 -19.63
N ALA A 140 -2.83 -12.77 -18.99
CA ALA A 140 -3.12 -13.45 -17.73
C ALA A 140 -3.48 -12.46 -16.61
N PHE A 141 -2.81 -11.30 -16.53
CA PHE A 141 -3.12 -10.26 -15.54
C PHE A 141 -4.53 -9.68 -15.73
N ILE A 142 -4.95 -9.43 -16.97
CA ILE A 142 -6.29 -8.92 -17.31
C ILE A 142 -7.36 -9.93 -16.86
N GLU A 143 -7.08 -11.23 -17.00
CA GLU A 143 -8.02 -12.30 -16.65
C GLU A 143 -7.99 -12.69 -15.15
N ALA A 144 -6.99 -12.24 -14.38
CA ALA A 144 -6.68 -12.74 -13.04
C ALA A 144 -7.84 -12.67 -12.03
N LYS A 145 -8.77 -11.72 -12.20
CA LYS A 145 -9.90 -11.46 -11.29
C LYS A 145 -11.27 -11.78 -11.88
N GLN A 146 -11.34 -12.59 -12.95
CA GLN A 146 -12.63 -12.99 -13.53
C GLN A 146 -13.45 -13.88 -12.59
N GLU A 147 -12.79 -14.68 -11.76
CA GLU A 147 -13.43 -15.58 -10.80
C GLU A 147 -13.50 -14.92 -9.42
N ALA A 148 -14.68 -14.91 -8.81
CA ALA A 148 -14.86 -14.37 -7.47
C ALA A 148 -14.08 -15.20 -6.44
N GLY A 149 -13.24 -14.55 -5.63
CA GLY A 149 -12.43 -15.23 -4.62
C GLY A 149 -11.05 -15.67 -5.10
N ARG A 150 -10.71 -15.34 -6.34
CA ARG A 150 -9.35 -15.40 -6.89
C ARG A 150 -8.70 -14.02 -6.91
#